data_AF-A0A1Y1KIX0-F1
#
_entry.id   AF-A0A1Y1KIX0-F1
#
_cell.length_a   1.000
_cell.length_b   1.000
_cell.length_c   1.000
_cell.angle_alpha   90.00
_cell.angle_beta   90.00
_cell.angle_gamma   90.00
#
_symmetry.space_group_name_H-M   'P 1'
#
loop_
_entity.id
_entity.type
_entity.pdbx_description
1 polymer ?
#
loop_
_entity_poly.entity_id
_entity_poly.type
_entity_poly.pdbx_seq_one_letter_code
_entity_poly.pdbx_strand_id
1 'polypeptide(L)'
;QKLKKPFLEVPLSKAIKDLVGGKSTLQNEILGDLGKEFGSTPEKPEDTPLDELGASMQATFDGNLGKQSQSLIARLISSKMPGGFNITAARKYLETRWGLGAGRQDGALLLALTMEPAARLGSEGDAKAFLDDVTQKYAANAGISLTS
;
A
#
# COMPACT_ATOMS: atom_id res chain seq x y z
N GLN A 1 -3.43 -6.53 -0.20
CA GLN A 1 -3.08 -6.95 -1.58
C GLN A 1 -2.89 -8.48 -1.70
N LYS A 2 -1.86 -9.10 -1.09
CA LYS A 2 -1.63 -10.57 -1.22
C LYS A 2 -2.72 -11.48 -0.65
N LEU A 3 -3.32 -11.10 0.48
CA LEU A 3 -4.40 -11.88 1.08
C LEU A 3 -5.76 -11.68 0.39
N LYS A 4 -5.86 -10.73 -0.56
CA LYS A 4 -7.14 -10.24 -1.13
C LYS A 4 -8.22 -9.93 -0.08
N LYS A 5 -7.80 -9.65 1.17
CA LYS A 5 -8.65 -9.22 2.27
C LYS A 5 -8.58 -7.70 2.40
N PRO A 6 -9.66 -7.04 2.82
CA PRO A 6 -9.63 -5.63 3.16
C PRO A 6 -8.64 -5.38 4.28
N PHE A 7 -8.01 -4.19 4.28
CA PHE A 7 -6.97 -3.79 5.24
C PHE A 7 -7.40 -4.02 6.71
N LEU A 8 -8.69 -3.82 7.01
CA LEU A 8 -9.27 -3.98 8.35
C LEU A 8 -9.52 -5.45 8.78
N GLU A 9 -9.49 -6.40 7.85
CA GLU A 9 -9.69 -7.84 8.15
C GLU A 9 -8.38 -8.59 8.42
N VAL A 10 -7.23 -7.92 8.32
CA VAL A 10 -5.93 -8.54 8.61
C VAL A 10 -5.54 -8.18 10.04
N PRO A 11 -5.74 -9.08 11.03
CA PRO A 11 -5.37 -8.81 12.41
C PRO A 11 -3.86 -8.68 12.53
N LEU A 12 -3.39 -7.52 12.99
CA LEU A 12 -1.97 -7.22 13.22
C LEU A 12 -1.38 -8.06 14.36
N SER A 13 -2.22 -8.62 15.23
CA SER A 13 -1.81 -9.50 16.32
C SER A 13 -1.46 -10.94 15.88
N LYS A 14 -1.71 -11.31 14.61
CA LYS A 14 -1.40 -12.64 14.09
C LYS A 14 -0.12 -12.63 13.26
N ALA A 15 0.59 -13.76 13.28
CA ALA A 15 1.77 -13.98 12.45
C ALA A 15 1.39 -14.31 11.00
N ILE A 16 2.34 -14.10 10.07
CA ILE A 16 2.13 -14.34 8.63
C ILE A 16 1.71 -15.79 8.37
N LYS A 17 2.31 -16.75 9.07
CA LYS A 17 2.01 -18.19 8.97
C LYS A 17 0.55 -18.53 9.30
N ASP A 18 -0.03 -17.86 10.31
CA ASP A 18 -1.43 -18.04 10.68
C ASP A 18 -2.37 -17.37 9.67
N LEU A 19 -1.96 -16.21 9.14
CA LEU A 19 -2.75 -15.45 8.16
C LEU A 19 -2.84 -16.16 6.81
N VAL A 20 -1.79 -16.88 6.40
CA VAL A 20 -1.78 -17.67 5.16
C VAL A 20 -2.36 -19.08 5.34
N GLY A 21 -2.68 -19.49 6.58
CA GLY A 21 -3.30 -20.78 6.88
C GLY A 21 -2.47 -21.98 6.40
N GLY A 22 -1.14 -21.92 6.54
CA GLY A 22 -0.25 -22.98 6.10
C GLY A 22 0.03 -23.05 4.60
N LYS A 23 -0.43 -22.07 3.80
CA LYS A 23 -0.03 -21.94 2.38
C LYS A 23 1.42 -21.48 2.26
N SER A 24 2.34 -22.44 2.33
CA SER A 24 3.79 -22.20 2.30
C SER A 24 4.27 -21.38 1.09
N THR A 25 3.63 -21.53 -0.08
CA THR A 25 3.92 -20.70 -1.27
C THR A 25 3.64 -19.22 -1.01
N LEU A 26 2.49 -18.92 -0.39
CA LEU A 26 2.04 -17.55 -0.13
C LEU A 26 2.83 -16.92 1.04
N GLN A 27 3.26 -17.75 1.99
CA GLN A 27 4.19 -17.39 3.06
C GLN A 27 5.55 -16.93 2.48
N ASN A 28 6.21 -17.79 1.70
CA ASN A 28 7.52 -17.48 1.10
C ASN A 28 7.46 -16.24 0.20
N GLU A 29 6.34 -16.07 -0.49
CA GLU A 29 6.04 -14.88 -1.27
C GLU A 29 5.90 -13.61 -0.44
N ILE A 30 5.29 -13.66 0.76
CA ILE A 30 5.19 -12.49 1.65
C ILE A 30 6.56 -12.19 2.27
N LEU A 31 7.26 -13.21 2.76
CA LEU A 31 8.59 -13.04 3.37
C LEU A 31 9.60 -12.47 2.37
N GLY A 32 9.61 -12.99 1.14
CA GLY A 32 10.47 -12.49 0.07
C GLY A 32 10.15 -11.04 -0.31
N ASP A 33 8.88 -10.63 -0.24
CA ASP A 33 8.48 -9.26 -0.51
C ASP A 33 8.83 -8.31 0.65
N LEU A 34 8.69 -8.76 1.91
CA LEU A 34 9.12 -8.00 3.08
C LEU A 34 10.64 -7.79 3.09
N GLY A 35 11.42 -8.82 2.73
CA GLY A 35 12.87 -8.73 2.58
C GLY A 35 13.27 -7.75 1.47
N LYS A 36 12.55 -7.72 0.35
CA LYS A 36 12.80 -6.74 -0.73
C LYS A 36 12.40 -5.32 -0.36
N GLU A 37 11.37 -5.18 0.48
CA GLU A 37 10.82 -3.89 0.86
C GLU A 37 11.65 -3.20 1.94
N PHE A 38 12.07 -3.96 2.96
CA PHE A 38 12.74 -3.39 4.15
C PHE A 38 14.20 -3.82 4.30
N GLY A 39 14.67 -4.79 3.53
CA GLY A 39 16.05 -5.30 3.56
C GLY A 39 16.36 -6.13 4.80
N SER A 40 16.18 -5.53 5.98
CA SER A 40 16.38 -6.14 7.28
C SER A 40 15.06 -6.71 7.78
N THR A 41 14.91 -8.02 7.65
CA THR A 41 13.81 -8.75 8.28
C THR A 41 14.32 -9.48 9.52
N PRO A 42 13.57 -9.52 10.63
CA PRO A 42 13.98 -10.20 11.87
C PRO A 42 14.13 -11.71 11.66
N GLU A 43 14.82 -12.41 12.56
CA GLU A 43 14.90 -13.88 12.51
C GLU A 43 13.51 -14.49 12.72
N LYS A 44 12.97 -15.14 11.68
CA LYS A 44 11.62 -15.74 11.59
C LYS A 44 10.46 -14.73 11.52
N PRO A 45 10.38 -13.94 10.43
CA PRO A 45 9.26 -13.03 10.22
C PRO A 45 7.91 -13.76 10.07
N GLU A 46 7.92 -15.07 9.77
CA GLU A 46 6.73 -15.90 9.65
C GLU A 46 6.02 -16.23 10.97
N ASP A 47 6.77 -16.34 12.08
CA ASP A 47 6.26 -16.67 13.41
C ASP A 47 6.10 -15.39 14.26
N THR A 48 6.61 -14.24 13.80
CA THR A 48 6.49 -12.95 14.47
C THR A 48 5.12 -12.31 14.17
N PRO A 49 4.39 -11.77 15.17
CA PRO A 49 3.17 -11.01 14.94
C PRO A 49 3.41 -9.81 14.02
N LEU A 50 2.45 -9.47 13.16
CA LEU A 50 2.59 -8.31 12.25
C LEU A 50 2.83 -6.99 12.99
N ASP A 51 2.32 -6.82 14.22
CA ASP A 51 2.52 -5.62 15.04
C ASP A 51 3.98 -5.48 15.50
N GLU A 52 4.57 -6.55 16.05
CA GLU A 52 5.98 -6.59 16.44
C GLU A 52 6.91 -6.50 15.23
N LEU A 53 6.55 -7.18 14.14
CA LEU A 53 7.26 -7.10 12.87
C LEU A 53 7.27 -5.66 12.35
N GLY A 54 6.10 -4.99 12.37
CA GLY A 54 5.97 -3.57 12.02
C GLY A 54 6.84 -2.68 12.89
N ALA A 55 6.85 -2.89 14.21
CA ALA A 55 7.69 -2.11 15.14
C ALA A 55 9.20 -2.32 14.89
N SER A 56 9.63 -3.57 14.66
CA SER A 56 11.01 -3.90 14.29
C SER A 56 11.43 -3.22 12.99
N MET A 57 10.54 -3.20 12.00
CA MET A 57 10.82 -2.63 10.68
C MET A 57 10.80 -1.11 10.73
N GLN A 58 9.92 -0.52 11.55
CA GLN A 58 9.85 0.92 11.80
C GLN A 58 11.17 1.48 12.34
N ALA A 59 11.92 0.70 13.13
CA ALA A 59 13.22 1.12 13.67
C ALA A 59 14.28 1.38 12.59
N THR A 60 14.16 0.71 11.44
CA THR A 60 15.08 0.83 10.30
C THR A 60 14.45 1.50 9.08
N PHE A 61 13.19 1.94 9.17
CA PHE A 61 12.44 2.48 8.05
C PHE A 61 12.53 4.01 8.00
N ASP A 62 13.20 4.53 6.98
CA ASP A 62 13.40 5.99 6.77
C ASP A 62 12.13 6.71 6.24
N GLY A 63 10.98 6.03 6.20
CA GLY A 63 9.73 6.59 5.67
C GLY A 63 9.59 6.53 4.15
N ASN A 64 10.58 5.98 3.44
CA ASN A 64 10.58 5.87 1.98
C ASN A 64 10.03 4.52 1.53
N LEU A 65 9.13 4.52 0.53
CA LEU A 65 8.66 3.29 -0.10
C LEU A 65 9.83 2.48 -0.68
N GLY A 66 9.89 1.21 -0.33
CA GLY A 66 10.88 0.27 -0.87
C GLY A 66 10.56 -0.11 -2.31
N LYS A 67 11.46 -0.92 -2.90
CA LYS A 67 11.35 -1.35 -4.30
C LYS A 67 10.07 -2.13 -4.57
N GLN A 68 9.56 -2.86 -3.59
CA GLN A 68 8.40 -3.71 -3.81
C GLN A 68 7.11 -2.89 -3.82
N SER A 69 6.92 -1.99 -2.87
CA SER A 69 5.76 -1.07 -2.88
C SER A 69 5.77 -0.19 -4.12
N GLN A 70 6.92 0.36 -4.52
CA GLN A 70 7.02 1.15 -5.76
C GLN A 70 6.64 0.34 -7.00
N SER A 71 7.14 -0.91 -7.10
CA SER A 71 6.81 -1.82 -8.20
C SER A 71 5.31 -2.16 -8.25
N LEU A 72 4.71 -2.42 -7.08
CA LEU A 72 3.28 -2.69 -6.96
C LEU A 72 2.44 -1.48 -7.36
N ILE A 73 2.78 -0.27 -6.89
CA ILE A 73 2.08 0.96 -7.27
C ILE A 73 2.21 1.21 -8.77
N ALA A 74 3.41 1.04 -9.34
CA ALA A 74 3.64 1.21 -10.77
C ALA A 74 2.79 0.23 -11.59
N ARG A 75 2.69 -1.04 -11.15
CA ARG A 75 1.86 -2.06 -11.78
C ARG A 75 0.37 -1.75 -11.66
N LEU A 76 -0.08 -1.30 -10.49
CA LEU A 76 -1.45 -0.84 -10.27
C LEU A 76 -1.80 0.28 -11.25
N ILE A 77 -0.98 1.32 -11.33
CA ILE A 77 -1.21 2.45 -12.23
C ILE A 77 -1.20 1.99 -13.68
N SER A 78 -0.19 1.22 -14.09
CA SER A 78 -0.10 0.74 -15.48
C SER A 78 -1.28 -0.15 -15.88
N SER A 79 -1.82 -0.96 -14.96
CA SER A 79 -2.88 -1.92 -15.25
C SER A 79 -4.28 -1.34 -15.09
N LYS A 80 -4.47 -0.40 -14.16
CA LYS A 80 -5.79 0.05 -13.71
C LYS A 80 -6.10 1.49 -14.04
N MET A 81 -5.09 2.33 -14.25
CA MET A 81 -5.30 3.70 -14.67
C MET A 81 -5.46 3.79 -16.20
N PRO A 82 -6.18 4.80 -16.70
CA PRO A 82 -6.35 5.02 -18.14
C PRO A 82 -5.00 5.33 -18.81
N GLY A 83 -4.91 5.08 -20.12
CA GLY A 83 -3.71 5.37 -20.90
C GLY A 83 -3.35 6.86 -20.81
N GLY A 84 -2.11 7.16 -20.40
CA GLY A 84 -1.62 8.53 -20.19
C GLY A 84 -1.59 8.96 -18.71
N PHE A 85 -2.27 8.24 -17.80
CA PHE A 85 -2.24 8.54 -16.37
C PHE A 85 -1.14 7.73 -15.69
N ASN A 86 0.01 8.37 -15.44
CA ASN A 86 1.19 7.76 -14.82
C ASN A 86 1.31 8.14 -13.32
N ILE A 87 2.27 7.54 -12.61
CA ILE A 87 2.50 7.81 -11.19
C ILE A 87 2.84 9.27 -10.92
N THR A 88 3.54 9.93 -11.85
CA THR A 88 3.88 11.35 -11.76
C THR A 88 2.63 12.23 -11.83
N ALA A 89 1.68 11.91 -12.72
CA ALA A 89 0.40 12.59 -12.83
C ALA A 89 -0.46 12.35 -11.59
N ALA A 90 -0.49 11.12 -11.07
CA ALA A 90 -1.18 10.79 -9.81
C ALA A 90 -0.61 11.59 -8.63
N ARG A 91 0.72 11.59 -8.45
CA ARG A 91 1.40 12.36 -7.40
C ARG A 91 1.14 13.86 -7.52
N LYS A 92 1.29 14.41 -8.74
CA LYS A 92 1.01 15.82 -9.02
C LYS A 92 -0.44 16.18 -8.74
N TYR A 93 -1.39 15.29 -9.05
CA TYR A 93 -2.80 15.50 -8.75
C TYR A 93 -3.05 15.52 -7.24
N LEU A 94 -2.51 14.55 -6.48
CA LEU A 94 -2.61 14.51 -5.02
C LEU A 94 -1.97 15.75 -4.35
N GLU A 95 -0.86 16.23 -4.89
CA GLU A 95 -0.22 17.46 -4.43
C GLU A 95 -1.06 18.70 -4.73
N THR A 96 -1.55 18.84 -5.96
CA THR A 96 -2.28 20.04 -6.40
C THR A 96 -3.69 20.11 -5.80
N ARG A 97 -4.37 18.97 -5.71
CA ARG A 97 -5.76 18.85 -5.24
C ARG A 97 -5.85 18.84 -3.72
N TRP A 98 -4.97 18.07 -3.06
CA TRP A 98 -5.05 17.79 -1.62
C TRP A 98 -3.87 18.35 -0.82
N GLY A 99 -2.86 18.94 -1.47
CA GLY A 99 -1.67 19.47 -0.77
C GLY A 99 -0.82 18.38 -0.11
N LEU A 100 -0.93 17.12 -0.55
CA LEU A 100 -0.19 16.02 0.06
C LEU A 100 1.28 16.08 -0.35
N GLY A 101 2.17 16.17 0.63
CA GLY A 101 3.62 15.99 0.41
C GLY A 101 3.97 14.53 0.11
N ALA A 102 5.19 14.28 -0.38
CA ALA A 102 5.65 12.98 -0.88
C ALA A 102 5.35 11.80 0.08
N GLY A 103 5.60 11.95 1.38
CA GLY A 103 5.31 10.88 2.36
C GLY A 103 3.81 10.56 2.52
N ARG A 104 2.92 11.56 2.41
CA ARG A 104 1.46 11.33 2.45
C ARG A 104 0.93 10.79 1.13
N GLN A 105 1.52 11.21 0.00
CA GLN A 105 1.22 10.64 -1.31
C GLN A 105 1.53 9.14 -1.31
N ASP A 106 2.66 8.74 -0.74
CA ASP A 106 3.07 7.35 -0.61
C ASP A 106 2.06 6.55 0.22
N GLY A 107 1.63 7.07 1.37
CA GLY A 107 0.58 6.46 2.19
C GLY A 107 -0.77 6.31 1.46
N ALA A 108 -1.19 7.34 0.73
CA ALA A 108 -2.42 7.29 -0.07
C ALA A 108 -2.31 6.26 -1.20
N LEU A 109 -1.18 6.18 -1.90
CA LEU A 109 -0.94 5.20 -2.96
C LEU A 109 -0.85 3.76 -2.41
N LEU A 110 -0.31 3.57 -1.21
CA LEU A 110 -0.36 2.28 -0.51
C LEU A 110 -1.80 1.88 -0.18
N LEU A 111 -2.64 2.82 0.27
CA LEU A 111 -4.05 2.53 0.50
C LEU A 111 -4.77 2.21 -0.83
N ALA A 112 -4.41 2.89 -1.92
CA ALA A 112 -4.94 2.60 -3.26
C ALA A 112 -4.69 1.15 -3.69
N LEU A 113 -3.54 0.56 -3.32
CA LEU A 113 -3.24 -0.86 -3.57
C LEU A 113 -4.17 -1.81 -2.82
N THR A 114 -4.70 -1.41 -1.67
CA THR A 114 -5.67 -2.22 -0.92
C THR A 114 -7.08 -2.11 -1.50
N MET A 115 -7.34 -1.03 -2.24
CA MET A 115 -8.63 -0.71 -2.86
C MET A 115 -8.56 -0.77 -4.39
N GLU A 116 -7.70 -1.62 -4.93
CA GLU A 116 -7.49 -1.73 -6.37
C GLU A 116 -8.82 -1.97 -7.12
N PRO A 117 -9.15 -1.15 -8.14
CA PRO A 117 -10.39 -1.32 -8.88
C PRO A 117 -10.37 -2.62 -9.68
N ALA A 118 -11.50 -3.33 -9.67
CA ALA A 118 -11.63 -4.64 -10.34
C ALA A 118 -11.37 -4.52 -11.86
N ALA A 119 -11.83 -3.44 -12.48
CA ALA A 119 -11.62 -3.12 -13.89
C ALA A 119 -10.70 -1.91 -14.05
N ARG A 120 -10.12 -1.76 -15.26
CA ARG A 120 -9.37 -0.57 -15.63
C ARG A 120 -10.31 0.62 -15.75
N LEU A 121 -9.90 1.76 -15.20
CA LEU A 121 -10.64 3.02 -15.27
C LEU A 121 -10.65 3.53 -16.71
N GLY A 122 -11.84 3.95 -17.17
CA GLY A 122 -12.08 4.32 -18.57
C GLY A 122 -11.59 5.73 -18.92
N SER A 123 -11.59 6.64 -17.95
CA SER A 123 -11.25 8.04 -18.16
C SER A 123 -10.32 8.61 -17.07
N GLU A 124 -9.65 9.71 -17.38
CA GLU A 124 -8.85 10.45 -16.40
C GLU A 124 -9.71 11.00 -15.26
N GLY A 125 -10.98 11.33 -15.53
CA GLY A 125 -11.94 11.75 -14.51
C GLY A 125 -12.18 10.67 -13.47
N ASP A 126 -12.36 9.42 -13.91
CA ASP A 126 -12.56 8.27 -13.02
C ASP A 126 -11.29 7.99 -12.19
N ALA A 127 -10.10 8.13 -12.79
CA ALA A 127 -8.82 8.01 -12.09
C ALA A 127 -8.66 9.03 -10.97
N LYS A 128 -9.03 10.29 -11.24
CA LYS A 128 -9.04 11.36 -10.24
C LYS A 128 -10.06 11.10 -9.14
N ALA A 129 -11.28 10.72 -9.48
CA ALA A 129 -12.32 10.39 -8.50
C ALA A 129 -11.91 9.21 -7.60
N PHE A 130 -11.24 8.20 -8.17
CA PHE A 130 -10.67 7.09 -7.40
C PHE A 130 -9.59 7.57 -6.42
N LEU A 131 -8.66 8.42 -6.88
CA LEU A 131 -7.64 8.99 -6.00
C LEU A 131 -8.25 9.87 -4.90
N ASP A 132 -9.31 10.61 -5.19
CA ASP A 132 -10.04 11.41 -4.22
C ASP A 132 -10.67 10.53 -3.12
N ASP A 133 -11.36 9.44 -3.49
CA ASP A 133 -11.95 8.48 -2.52
C ASP A 133 -10.86 7.82 -1.66
N VAL A 134 -9.76 7.39 -2.28
CA VAL A 134 -8.61 6.82 -1.56
C VAL A 134 -8.01 7.85 -0.61
N THR A 135 -7.87 9.10 -1.03
CA THR A 135 -7.27 10.16 -0.22
C THR A 135 -8.14 10.51 0.99
N GLN A 136 -9.46 10.56 0.81
CA GLN A 136 -10.40 10.74 1.92
C GLN A 136 -10.33 9.59 2.92
N LYS A 137 -10.27 8.34 2.45
CA LYS A 137 -10.12 7.17 3.33
C LYS A 137 -8.77 7.15 4.04
N TYR A 138 -7.70 7.52 3.33
CA TYR A 138 -6.38 7.67 3.92
C TYR A 138 -6.40 8.72 5.02
N ALA A 139 -7.04 9.86 4.78
CA ALA A 139 -7.18 10.93 5.76
C ALA A 139 -8.01 10.52 6.97
N ALA A 140 -9.13 9.83 6.77
CA ALA A 140 -9.92 9.26 7.85
C ALA A 140 -9.11 8.27 8.70
N ASN A 141 -8.31 7.42 8.05
CA ASN A 141 -7.46 6.44 8.74
C ASN A 141 -6.25 7.08 9.43
N ALA A 142 -5.69 8.13 8.85
CA ALA A 142 -4.56 8.90 9.41
C ALA A 142 -5.00 9.95 10.45
N GLY A 143 -6.32 10.12 10.67
CA GLY A 143 -6.85 11.17 11.54
C GLY A 143 -6.62 12.60 11.02
N ILE A 144 -6.40 12.74 9.72
CA ILE A 144 -6.17 14.04 9.06
C ILE A 144 -7.53 14.58 8.59
N SER A 145 -7.91 15.76 9.04
CA SER A 145 -9.05 16.47 8.44
C SER A 145 -8.59 17.12 7.14
N LEU A 146 -8.90 16.50 6.01
CA LEU A 146 -8.81 17.16 4.71
C LEU A 146 -9.99 18.11 4.59
N THR A 147 -9.82 19.34 5.04
CA THR A 147 -10.73 20.44 4.68
C THR A 147 -10.40 20.83 3.24
N SER A 148 -11.17 20.27 2.30
CA SER A 148 -11.29 20.74 0.92
C SER A 148 -12.25 21.92 0.82
#